data_AF-A0A4P5TJ80-F1
#
_entry.id   AF-A0A4P5TJ80-F1
#
_cell.length_a   1.000
_cell.length_b   1.000
_cell.length_c   1.000
_cell.angle_alpha   90.00
_cell.angle_beta   90.00
_cell.angle_gamma   90.00
#
_symmetry.space_group_name_H-M   'P 1'
#
loop_
_entity.id
_entity.type
_entity.pdbx_description
1 polymer ?
#
loop_
_entity_poly.entity_id
_entity_poly.type
_entity_poly.pdbx_seq_one_letter_code
_entity_poly.pdbx_strand_id
1 'polypeptide(L)'
;MGETYENQLWFDFATQKTESNAFGLWQIGFSCDNNAYIILNGGINGSTSVATFNNADYAKITADSLINVTWKYDHPNGQRDSTAFSSPWTKQGVNWIANTKIYIIDLGSQIKDSSRYVKLRVKDLIQGQGYQIEFGHLNSPTPQKTATIPINTDKNFVYYNFSSQLIVENEPFNKMDWDIVFTTYKESIADVTGIFYNYVIRGVLINTHKVEVAQLDNSDFATITLSDAATAKFTKKQHEIGYDWKQYDQSSDQYAMVPKRVYLIKTNGVIYKMKFVGFYNDQGKKGYPKLAWELLK
;
A
#
# COMPACT_ATOMS: atom_id res chain seq x y z
N MET A 1 -8.50 -10.45 -9.70
CA MET A 1 -7.62 -10.82 -8.57
C MET A 1 -7.48 -12.34 -8.45
N GLY A 2 -8.47 -13.11 -8.91
CA GLY A 2 -8.49 -14.56 -8.72
C GLY A 2 -9.25 -14.91 -7.44
N GLU A 3 -9.70 -16.16 -7.36
CA GLU A 3 -10.55 -16.65 -6.26
C GLU A 3 -9.82 -16.65 -4.92
N THR A 4 -8.49 -16.80 -4.96
CA THR A 4 -7.62 -16.77 -3.78
C THR A 4 -6.96 -15.40 -3.55
N TYR A 5 -7.28 -14.40 -4.38
CA TYR A 5 -6.69 -13.06 -4.36
C TYR A 5 -5.17 -13.06 -4.56
N GLU A 6 -4.67 -14.03 -5.32
CA GLU A 6 -3.26 -14.22 -5.63
C GLU A 6 -2.70 -13.16 -6.57
N ASN A 7 -3.59 -12.44 -7.28
CA ASN A 7 -3.22 -11.35 -8.18
C ASN A 7 -3.82 -10.01 -7.74
N GLN A 8 -3.14 -8.94 -8.10
CA GLN A 8 -3.66 -7.56 -8.08
C GLN A 8 -3.94 -7.08 -9.51
N LEU A 9 -4.89 -6.16 -9.66
CA LEU A 9 -5.33 -5.65 -10.98
C LEU A 9 -5.13 -4.15 -11.07
N TRP A 10 -4.50 -3.68 -12.14
CA TRP A 10 -4.20 -2.27 -12.39
C TRP A 10 -5.06 -1.76 -13.52
N PHE A 11 -5.56 -0.53 -13.41
CA PHE A 11 -6.48 0.04 -14.39
C PHE A 11 -6.21 1.53 -14.62
N ASP A 12 -6.33 1.95 -15.87
CA ASP A 12 -6.28 3.34 -16.33
C ASP A 12 -7.61 3.71 -17.00
N PHE A 13 -8.28 4.77 -16.54
CA PHE A 13 -9.59 5.15 -17.05
C PHE A 13 -9.53 5.73 -18.46
N ALA A 14 -8.46 6.46 -18.80
CA ALA A 14 -8.32 7.13 -20.08
C ALA A 14 -8.15 6.15 -21.24
N THR A 15 -7.30 5.14 -21.05
CA THR A 15 -6.99 4.13 -22.08
C THR A 15 -7.81 2.85 -21.91
N GLN A 16 -8.47 2.67 -20.77
CA GLN A 16 -9.17 1.44 -20.36
C GLN A 16 -8.26 0.20 -20.31
N LYS A 17 -6.94 0.40 -20.31
CA LYS A 17 -5.97 -0.69 -20.20
C LYS A 17 -6.05 -1.29 -18.81
N THR A 18 -5.96 -2.62 -18.78
CA THR A 18 -5.90 -3.41 -17.54
C THR A 18 -4.66 -4.28 -17.58
N GLU A 19 -3.93 -4.33 -16.47
CA GLU A 19 -2.82 -5.27 -16.28
C GLU A 19 -3.00 -6.03 -14.97
N SER A 20 -2.39 -7.20 -14.88
CA SER A 20 -2.45 -8.07 -13.70
C SER A 20 -1.09 -8.65 -13.38
N ASN A 21 -0.76 -8.72 -12.11
CA ASN A 21 0.44 -9.42 -11.64
C ASN A 21 0.19 -10.04 -10.26
N ALA A 22 1.08 -10.97 -9.88
CA ALA A 22 1.01 -11.63 -8.59
C ALA A 22 1.16 -10.62 -7.43
N PHE A 23 0.34 -10.78 -6.40
CA PHE A 23 0.43 -10.01 -5.18
C PHE A 23 1.47 -10.62 -4.21
N GLY A 24 1.99 -9.79 -3.30
CA GLY A 24 2.79 -10.28 -2.16
C GLY A 24 4.25 -10.61 -2.50
N LEU A 25 4.74 -10.22 -3.67
CA LEU A 25 6.13 -10.49 -4.09
C LEU A 25 7.17 -9.57 -3.46
N TRP A 26 6.78 -8.56 -2.69
CA TRP A 26 7.68 -7.57 -2.07
C TRP A 26 7.26 -7.28 -0.64
N GLN A 27 8.22 -6.95 0.23
CA GLN A 27 7.93 -6.52 1.61
C GLN A 27 8.10 -5.03 1.81
N ILE A 28 9.07 -4.41 1.13
CA ILE A 28 9.31 -2.98 1.21
C ILE A 28 9.41 -2.34 -0.17
N GLY A 29 8.95 -1.11 -0.28
CA GLY A 29 9.06 -0.26 -1.47
C GLY A 29 9.84 1.01 -1.15
N PHE A 30 10.69 1.44 -2.07
CA PHE A 30 11.49 2.65 -1.99
C PHE A 30 10.97 3.65 -3.00
N SER A 31 10.58 4.85 -2.56
CA SER A 31 9.97 5.83 -3.47
C SER A 31 10.96 6.31 -4.52
N CYS A 32 10.51 6.48 -5.75
CA CYS A 32 11.30 7.06 -6.84
C CYS A 32 11.18 8.59 -6.93
N ASP A 33 10.43 9.21 -6.02
CA ASP A 33 10.23 10.66 -5.99
C ASP A 33 11.39 11.40 -5.31
N ASN A 34 11.48 12.70 -5.56
CA ASN A 34 12.48 13.57 -4.93
C ASN A 34 12.39 13.62 -3.39
N ASN A 35 11.21 13.36 -2.85
CA ASN A 35 10.97 13.31 -1.40
C ASN A 35 10.91 11.84 -0.99
N ALA A 36 12.06 11.31 -0.60
CA ALA A 36 12.25 9.90 -0.29
C ALA A 36 11.42 9.40 0.90
N TYR A 37 10.86 8.20 0.79
CA TYR A 37 10.18 7.44 1.83
C TYR A 37 10.20 5.94 1.51
N ILE A 38 10.02 5.14 2.56
CA ILE A 38 9.93 3.68 2.47
C ILE A 38 8.53 3.28 2.86
N ILE A 39 7.95 2.37 2.07
CA ILE A 39 6.64 1.76 2.34
C ILE A 39 6.80 0.29 2.70
N LEU A 40 5.85 -0.23 3.48
CA LEU A 40 5.70 -1.61 3.86
C LEU A 40 4.51 -2.23 3.13
N ASN A 41 4.68 -3.43 2.58
CA ASN A 41 3.55 -4.25 2.15
C ASN A 41 2.84 -4.88 3.35
N GLY A 42 1.99 -4.11 4.03
CA GLY A 42 1.20 -4.61 5.16
C GLY A 42 0.19 -5.69 4.78
N GLY A 43 -0.18 -5.81 3.50
CA GLY A 43 -1.24 -6.71 3.02
C GLY A 43 -0.82 -8.18 2.88
N ILE A 44 0.46 -8.53 3.07
CA ILE A 44 0.92 -9.92 2.94
C ILE A 44 0.25 -10.82 3.99
N ASN A 45 0.27 -10.40 5.25
CA ASN A 45 -0.36 -11.10 6.36
C ASN A 45 -0.60 -10.20 7.58
N GLY A 46 -1.40 -10.68 8.53
CA GLY A 46 -1.77 -9.94 9.73
C GLY A 46 -0.60 -9.51 10.60
N SER A 47 0.51 -10.25 10.60
CA SER A 47 1.69 -9.96 11.43
C SER A 47 2.66 -8.96 10.79
N THR A 48 2.61 -8.75 9.46
CA THR A 48 3.57 -7.87 8.78
C THR A 48 3.58 -6.45 9.34
N SER A 49 4.68 -6.07 9.97
CA SER A 49 4.81 -4.82 10.71
C SER A 49 6.29 -4.50 10.95
N VAL A 50 6.56 -3.26 11.38
CA VAL A 50 7.88 -2.74 11.66
C VAL A 50 7.96 -2.22 13.09
N ALA A 51 9.00 -2.62 13.81
CA ALA A 51 9.43 -2.00 15.05
C ALA A 51 10.67 -1.13 14.78
N THR A 52 10.76 0.03 15.42
CA THR A 52 11.89 0.97 15.24
C THR A 52 12.70 1.07 16.51
N PHE A 53 14.02 0.92 16.41
CA PHE A 53 14.99 1.11 17.47
C PHE A 53 15.85 2.34 17.16
N ASN A 54 15.84 3.32 18.07
CA ASN A 54 16.63 4.55 17.92
C ASN A 54 17.99 4.37 18.58
N ASN A 55 19.07 4.72 17.87
CA ASN A 55 20.45 4.70 18.40
C ASN A 55 20.86 3.36 19.04
N ALA A 56 20.30 2.26 18.55
CA ALA A 56 20.58 0.93 19.09
C ALA A 56 21.80 0.30 18.41
N ASP A 57 22.55 -0.45 19.21
CA ASP A 57 23.61 -1.32 18.71
C ASP A 57 22.97 -2.54 18.01
N TYR A 58 23.32 -2.74 16.73
CA TYR A 58 22.79 -3.82 15.90
C TYR A 58 22.96 -5.19 16.54
N ALA A 59 24.08 -5.42 17.24
CA ALA A 59 24.37 -6.69 17.89
C ALA A 59 23.52 -6.94 19.14
N LYS A 60 23.00 -5.87 19.76
CA LYS A 60 22.24 -5.95 21.02
C LYS A 60 20.73 -6.13 20.84
N ILE A 61 20.22 -6.00 19.61
CA ILE A 61 18.81 -6.26 19.33
C ILE A 61 18.60 -7.77 19.15
N THR A 62 17.90 -8.37 20.11
CA THR A 62 17.62 -9.81 20.21
C THR A 62 16.11 -10.07 20.22
N ALA A 63 15.70 -11.34 20.36
CA ALA A 63 14.29 -11.70 20.54
C ALA A 63 13.65 -11.04 21.76
N ASP A 64 14.37 -10.93 22.88
CA ASP A 64 13.88 -10.27 24.10
C ASP A 64 13.58 -8.78 23.87
N SER A 65 14.33 -8.15 22.96
CA SER A 65 14.10 -6.76 22.57
C SER A 65 12.74 -6.56 21.91
N LEU A 66 12.08 -7.61 21.40
CA LEU A 66 10.80 -7.53 20.69
C LEU A 66 9.57 -7.68 21.59
N ILE A 67 9.73 -8.00 22.87
CA ILE A 67 8.60 -8.33 23.77
C ILE A 67 7.66 -7.13 23.97
N ASN A 68 8.22 -5.92 24.13
CA ASN A 68 7.47 -4.71 24.47
C ASN A 68 7.59 -3.60 23.41
N VAL A 69 7.82 -3.97 22.15
CA VAL A 69 7.94 -2.98 21.07
C VAL A 69 6.57 -2.57 20.53
N THR A 70 6.50 -1.35 20.04
CA THR A 70 5.36 -0.90 19.24
C THR A 70 5.58 -1.33 17.79
N TRP A 71 4.77 -2.29 17.35
CA TRP A 71 4.69 -2.70 15.96
C TRP A 71 3.79 -1.74 15.17
N LYS A 72 4.30 -1.25 14.05
CA LYS A 72 3.57 -0.34 13.15
C LYS A 72 3.44 -0.95 11.76
N TYR A 73 2.42 -0.55 11.04
CA TYR A 73 2.29 -0.79 9.60
C TYR A 73 1.92 0.54 8.95
N ASP A 74 2.07 0.62 7.62
CA ASP A 74 1.74 1.84 6.90
C ASP A 74 0.24 2.14 7.00
N HIS A 75 -0.12 3.37 7.34
CA HIS A 75 -1.50 3.80 7.21
C HIS A 75 -1.88 3.74 5.72
N PRO A 76 -3.02 3.14 5.36
CA PRO A 76 -3.40 2.99 3.96
C PRO A 76 -3.76 4.31 3.25
N ASN A 77 -3.64 5.47 3.93
CA ASN A 77 -3.82 6.78 3.29
C ASN A 77 -2.68 7.09 2.31
N GLY A 78 -1.59 6.33 2.34
CA GLY A 78 -0.41 6.50 1.48
C GLY A 78 0.40 7.76 1.81
N GLN A 79 0.15 8.41 2.95
CA GLN A 79 0.86 9.62 3.34
C GLN A 79 2.23 9.27 3.91
N ARG A 80 3.24 10.05 3.51
CA ARG A 80 4.65 9.83 3.84
C ARG A 80 4.97 9.90 5.33
N ASP A 81 4.20 10.69 6.08
CA ASP A 81 4.34 10.83 7.53
C ASP A 81 3.69 9.68 8.32
N SER A 82 2.94 8.83 7.62
CA SER A 82 2.13 7.76 8.18
C SER A 82 2.65 6.36 7.81
N THR A 83 3.91 6.26 7.38
CA THR A 83 4.57 4.97 7.10
C THR A 83 5.12 4.34 8.39
N ALA A 84 5.29 3.02 8.39
CA ALA A 84 5.87 2.27 9.50
C ALA A 84 7.36 2.63 9.71
N PHE A 85 8.03 3.09 8.65
CA PHE A 85 9.42 3.54 8.66
C PHE A 85 9.49 5.02 9.03
N SER A 86 9.34 5.32 10.32
CA SER A 86 9.41 6.71 10.79
C SER A 86 10.81 7.32 10.62
N SER A 87 10.91 8.40 9.84
CA SER A 87 12.10 9.23 9.61
C SER A 87 13.41 8.44 9.49
N PRO A 88 13.61 7.64 8.43
CA PRO A 88 14.86 6.91 8.19
C PRO A 88 16.00 7.83 7.79
N TRP A 89 15.69 9.07 7.43
CA TRP A 89 16.67 10.12 7.16
C TRP A 89 16.33 11.40 7.90
N THR A 90 17.34 12.24 8.06
CA THR A 90 17.20 13.64 8.49
C THR A 90 17.65 14.54 7.34
N LYS A 91 16.85 15.56 7.03
CA LYS A 91 17.21 16.55 6.02
C LYS A 91 18.27 17.49 6.58
N GLN A 92 19.39 17.63 5.87
CA GLN A 92 20.45 18.59 6.16
C GLN A 92 20.75 19.42 4.90
N GLY A 93 20.19 20.62 4.84
CA GLY A 93 20.22 21.46 3.63
C GLY A 93 19.48 20.79 2.47
N VAL A 94 20.20 20.54 1.37
CA VAL A 94 19.68 19.84 0.18
C VAL A 94 19.82 18.32 0.26
N ASN A 95 20.58 17.81 1.23
CA ASN A 95 20.90 16.39 1.35
C ASN A 95 20.01 15.70 2.39
N TRP A 96 19.84 14.39 2.22
CA TRP A 96 19.23 13.51 3.21
C TRP A 96 20.30 12.61 3.80
N ILE A 97 20.45 12.63 5.10
CA ILE A 97 21.43 11.80 5.80
C ILE A 97 20.69 10.67 6.49
N ALA A 98 21.10 9.43 6.25
CA ALA A 98 20.54 8.26 6.91
C ALA A 98 20.71 8.37 8.42
N ASN A 99 19.62 8.11 9.15
CA ASN A 99 19.64 8.05 10.59
C ASN A 99 20.22 6.71 11.06
N THR A 100 20.76 6.69 12.27
CA THR A 100 21.32 5.51 12.96
C THR A 100 20.24 4.54 13.47
N LYS A 101 19.05 4.55 12.87
CA LYS A 101 17.91 3.71 13.27
C LYS A 101 18.08 2.30 12.75
N ILE A 102 17.58 1.34 13.52
CA ILE A 102 17.43 -0.05 13.11
C ILE A 102 15.95 -0.38 13.10
N TYR A 103 15.49 -0.94 11.99
CA TYR A 103 14.13 -1.38 11.80
C TYR A 103 14.08 -2.89 11.88
N ILE A 104 13.12 -3.43 12.63
CA ILE A 104 12.83 -4.87 12.65
C ILE A 104 11.54 -5.07 11.88
N ILE A 105 11.62 -5.81 10.78
CA ILE A 105 10.46 -6.17 9.95
C ILE A 105 10.03 -7.58 10.31
N ASP A 106 8.78 -7.75 10.74
CA ASP A 106 8.14 -9.07 10.86
C ASP A 106 7.64 -9.50 9.47
N LEU A 107 8.25 -10.52 8.88
CA LEU A 107 7.85 -11.05 7.57
C LEU A 107 6.58 -11.91 7.66
N GLY A 108 6.18 -12.30 8.85
CA GLY A 108 4.90 -12.96 9.11
C GLY A 108 5.00 -14.21 9.96
N SER A 109 3.93 -14.48 10.71
CA SER A 109 3.85 -15.61 11.64
C SER A 109 3.85 -16.98 10.98
N GLN A 110 3.67 -17.08 9.67
CA GLN A 110 3.84 -18.32 8.90
C GLN A 110 5.31 -18.79 8.84
N ILE A 111 6.27 -17.86 8.96
CA ILE A 111 7.69 -18.20 9.04
C ILE A 111 8.00 -18.54 10.49
N LYS A 112 8.35 -19.80 10.78
CA LYS A 112 8.54 -20.31 12.15
C LYS A 112 10.01 -20.37 12.59
N ASP A 113 10.94 -20.15 11.67
CA ASP A 113 12.37 -20.19 11.93
C ASP A 113 12.96 -18.78 12.12
N SER A 114 14.30 -18.71 12.24
CA SER A 114 15.02 -17.46 12.45
C SER A 114 14.93 -16.45 11.30
N SER A 115 14.38 -16.85 10.15
CA SER A 115 14.23 -15.95 9.00
C SER A 115 13.02 -15.02 9.10
N ARG A 116 12.11 -15.21 10.07
CA ARG A 116 10.90 -14.40 10.24
C ARG A 116 11.17 -12.91 10.39
N TYR A 117 12.23 -12.53 11.11
CA TYR A 117 12.52 -11.14 11.44
C TYR A 117 13.77 -10.65 10.71
N VAL A 118 13.64 -9.51 10.02
CA VAL A 118 14.75 -8.84 9.33
C VAL A 118 15.14 -7.57 10.08
N LYS A 119 16.41 -7.46 10.47
CA LYS A 119 17.02 -6.22 10.95
C LYS A 119 17.53 -5.43 9.75
N LEU A 120 16.92 -4.28 9.49
CA LEU A 120 17.23 -3.37 8.40
C LEU A 120 17.87 -2.09 8.96
N ARG A 121 18.99 -1.66 8.38
CA ARG A 121 19.55 -0.32 8.53
C ARG A 121 19.65 0.33 7.15
N VAL A 122 19.19 1.56 7.05
CA VAL A 122 19.41 2.38 5.86
C VAL A 122 20.80 2.99 5.99
N LYS A 123 21.69 2.74 5.04
CA LYS A 123 23.07 3.26 5.05
C LYS A 123 23.15 4.63 4.41
N ASP A 124 22.49 4.77 3.28
CA ASP A 124 22.61 5.99 2.47
C ASP A 124 21.39 6.20 1.57
N LEU A 125 21.20 7.44 1.17
CA LEU A 125 20.27 7.90 0.15
C LEU A 125 21.03 8.85 -0.78
N ILE A 126 21.42 8.35 -1.95
CA ILE A 126 22.04 9.16 -2.98
C ILE A 126 20.92 9.81 -3.77
N GLN A 127 20.65 11.09 -3.47
CA GLN A 127 19.54 11.84 -4.05
C GLN A 127 19.50 11.72 -5.57
N GLY A 128 18.35 11.28 -6.11
CA GLY A 128 18.16 11.09 -7.55
C GLY A 128 18.84 9.86 -8.15
N GLN A 129 19.51 9.02 -7.35
CA GLN A 129 20.13 7.78 -7.82
C GLN A 129 19.55 6.54 -7.16
N GLY A 130 19.43 6.52 -5.83
CA GLY A 130 19.02 5.30 -5.15
C GLY A 130 19.30 5.28 -3.66
N TYR A 131 18.99 4.12 -3.09
CA TYR A 131 19.12 3.82 -1.68
C TYR A 131 20.22 2.78 -1.47
N GLN A 132 20.94 2.88 -0.37
CA GLN A 132 21.77 1.78 0.12
C GLN A 132 21.21 1.29 1.44
N ILE A 133 20.92 -0.01 1.51
CA ILE A 133 20.47 -0.67 2.72
C ILE A 133 21.44 -1.78 3.09
N GLU A 134 21.43 -2.13 4.36
CA GLU A 134 22.02 -3.35 4.85
C GLU A 134 21.04 -4.07 5.77
N PHE A 135 21.09 -5.39 5.76
CA PHE A 135 20.17 -6.19 6.52
C PHE A 135 20.72 -7.55 6.90
N GLY A 136 20.04 -8.19 7.84
CA GLY A 136 20.33 -9.54 8.32
C GLY A 136 19.18 -10.04 9.17
N HIS A 137 19.21 -11.32 9.52
CA HIS A 137 18.22 -11.89 10.45
C HIS A 137 18.41 -11.37 11.88
N LEU A 138 17.38 -11.50 12.71
CA LEU A 138 17.37 -11.01 14.10
C LEU A 138 18.55 -11.52 14.94
N ASN A 139 18.91 -12.79 14.77
CA ASN A 139 20.00 -13.45 15.51
C ASN A 139 21.42 -13.10 15.00
N SER A 140 21.55 -12.35 13.91
CA SER A 140 22.85 -11.98 13.36
C SER A 140 23.43 -10.77 14.09
N PRO A 141 24.65 -10.83 14.66
CA PRO A 141 25.24 -9.70 15.39
C PRO A 141 25.72 -8.57 14.48
N THR A 142 25.87 -8.83 13.18
CA THR A 142 26.22 -7.85 12.16
C THR A 142 25.29 -8.00 10.94
N PRO A 143 25.14 -6.95 10.12
CA PRO A 143 24.45 -7.07 8.83
C PRO A 143 25.09 -8.16 7.98
N GLN A 144 24.25 -8.97 7.33
CA GLN A 144 24.70 -10.09 6.49
C GLN A 144 24.76 -9.72 5.01
N LYS A 145 24.01 -8.70 4.61
CA LYS A 145 23.86 -8.26 3.23
C LYS A 145 23.87 -6.73 3.15
N THR A 146 24.37 -6.21 2.04
CA THR A 146 24.19 -4.83 1.59
C THR A 146 23.55 -4.88 0.22
N ALA A 147 22.53 -4.05 -0.01
CA ALA A 147 21.87 -3.92 -1.30
C ALA A 147 21.83 -2.45 -1.72
N THR A 148 22.05 -2.22 -3.02
CA THR A 148 21.85 -0.93 -3.68
C THR A 148 20.54 -1.00 -4.44
N ILE A 149 19.63 -0.08 -4.15
CA ILE A 149 18.31 0.01 -4.77
C ILE A 149 18.30 1.25 -5.67
N PRO A 150 18.57 1.12 -6.98
CA PRO A 150 18.47 2.24 -7.89
C PRO A 150 17.01 2.70 -7.99
N ILE A 151 16.77 4.01 -8.06
CA ILE A 151 15.44 4.49 -8.39
C ILE A 151 15.13 4.27 -9.86
N ASN A 152 13.85 4.14 -10.19
CA ASN A 152 13.36 4.19 -11.56
C ASN A 152 12.40 5.38 -11.70
N THR A 153 12.80 6.39 -12.47
CA THR A 153 12.04 7.64 -12.63
C THR A 153 10.64 7.43 -13.22
N ASP A 154 10.42 6.32 -13.91
CA ASP A 154 9.15 5.98 -14.55
C ASP A 154 8.19 5.27 -13.60
N LYS A 155 8.61 4.89 -12.39
CA LYS A 155 7.80 4.14 -11.41
C LYS A 155 7.53 4.98 -10.16
N ASN A 156 6.50 4.62 -9.39
CA ASN A 156 6.27 5.25 -8.09
C ASN A 156 7.28 4.74 -7.06
N PHE A 157 7.52 3.43 -7.08
CA PHE A 157 8.47 2.76 -6.19
C PHE A 157 9.31 1.71 -6.92
N VAL A 158 10.47 1.41 -6.33
CA VAL A 158 11.21 0.16 -6.57
C VAL A 158 11.02 -0.75 -5.36
N TYR A 159 10.75 -2.03 -5.61
CA TYR A 159 10.29 -2.96 -4.59
C TYR A 159 11.34 -4.02 -4.29
N TYR A 160 11.46 -4.42 -3.03
CA TYR A 160 12.46 -5.39 -2.58
C TYR A 160 11.83 -6.56 -1.82
N ASN A 161 12.37 -7.74 -2.07
CA ASN A 161 11.99 -8.98 -1.39
C ASN A 161 13.18 -9.52 -0.59
N PHE A 162 13.01 -9.67 0.73
CA PHE A 162 14.08 -10.13 1.61
C PHE A 162 14.34 -11.64 1.55
N SER A 163 13.34 -12.41 1.12
CA SER A 163 13.47 -13.87 0.99
C SER A 163 14.30 -14.23 -0.24
N SER A 164 13.98 -13.63 -1.40
CA SER A 164 14.77 -13.82 -2.62
C SER A 164 16.02 -12.93 -2.67
N GLN A 165 16.07 -11.88 -1.85
CA GLN A 165 17.14 -10.86 -1.83
C GLN A 165 17.26 -10.09 -3.15
N LEU A 166 16.12 -9.91 -3.84
CA LEU A 166 16.06 -9.27 -5.15
C LEU A 166 15.11 -8.06 -5.16
N ILE A 167 15.42 -7.14 -6.05
CA ILE A 167 14.43 -6.18 -6.54
C ILE A 167 13.41 -6.95 -7.38
N VAL A 168 12.13 -6.63 -7.21
CA VAL A 168 11.03 -7.30 -7.91
C VAL A 168 10.13 -6.29 -8.60
N GLU A 169 9.50 -6.72 -9.68
CA GLU A 169 8.48 -5.96 -10.39
C GLU A 169 7.14 -6.01 -9.63
N ASN A 170 6.47 -4.87 -9.55
CA ASN A 170 5.15 -4.77 -8.91
C ASN A 170 4.19 -3.84 -9.66
N GLU A 171 4.67 -2.70 -10.14
CA GLU A 171 3.89 -1.77 -10.97
C GLU A 171 4.07 -2.14 -12.46
N PRO A 172 3.10 -2.78 -13.12
CA PRO A 172 3.24 -3.15 -14.53
C PRO A 172 3.27 -1.92 -15.45
N PHE A 173 2.57 -0.85 -15.06
CA PHE A 173 2.53 0.44 -15.78
C PHE A 173 3.62 1.39 -15.32
N ASN A 174 3.94 2.40 -16.13
CA ASN A 174 4.67 3.57 -15.64
C ASN A 174 3.74 4.41 -14.75
N LYS A 175 4.30 5.21 -13.86
CA LYS A 175 3.59 5.94 -12.80
C LYS A 175 2.55 6.93 -13.30
N MET A 176 2.57 7.30 -14.57
CA MET A 176 1.57 8.18 -15.18
C MET A 176 0.50 7.42 -15.98
N ASP A 177 0.63 6.10 -16.10
CA ASP A 177 -0.17 5.26 -17.02
C ASP A 177 -1.16 4.33 -16.29
N TRP A 178 -1.39 4.55 -14.99
CA TRP A 178 -2.41 3.83 -14.21
C TRP A 178 -3.05 4.74 -13.17
N ASP A 179 -4.35 4.54 -12.92
CA ASP A 179 -5.13 5.36 -11.99
C ASP A 179 -5.46 4.62 -10.69
N ILE A 180 -5.86 3.35 -10.78
CA ILE A 180 -6.27 2.55 -9.63
C ILE A 180 -5.67 1.15 -9.66
N VAL A 181 -5.52 0.55 -8.48
CA VAL A 181 -5.13 -0.84 -8.30
C VAL A 181 -6.05 -1.55 -7.31
N PHE A 182 -6.59 -2.69 -7.72
CA PHE A 182 -7.25 -3.65 -6.85
C PHE A 182 -6.20 -4.52 -6.20
N THR A 183 -6.02 -4.37 -4.89
CA THR A 183 -4.96 -5.05 -4.17
C THR A 183 -5.37 -5.36 -2.74
N THR A 184 -4.46 -6.00 -2.01
CA THR A 184 -4.61 -6.33 -0.60
C THR A 184 -3.74 -5.39 0.23
N TYR A 185 -4.29 -4.83 1.32
CA TYR A 185 -3.59 -3.94 2.23
C TYR A 185 -4.07 -4.14 3.67
N LYS A 186 -3.40 -3.48 4.61
CA LYS A 186 -3.75 -3.53 6.03
C LYS A 186 -4.47 -2.26 6.45
N GLU A 187 -5.58 -2.41 7.18
CA GLU A 187 -6.42 -1.31 7.63
C GLU A 187 -6.87 -1.55 9.07
N SER A 188 -7.07 -0.46 9.81
CA SER A 188 -7.68 -0.49 11.14
C SER A 188 -9.18 -0.28 11.01
N ILE A 189 -9.97 -1.27 11.41
CA ILE A 189 -11.43 -1.26 11.26
C ILE A 189 -12.07 -1.38 12.63
N ALA A 190 -13.01 -0.48 12.93
CA ALA A 190 -13.80 -0.54 14.15
C ALA A 190 -14.87 -1.64 14.07
N ASP A 191 -15.04 -2.39 15.15
CA ASP A 191 -16.21 -3.23 15.35
C ASP A 191 -17.45 -2.39 15.72
N VAL A 192 -18.57 -3.07 15.97
CA VAL A 192 -19.85 -2.44 16.35
C VAL A 192 -19.79 -1.69 17.68
N THR A 193 -18.76 -1.93 18.51
CA THR A 193 -18.53 -1.25 19.79
C THR A 193 -17.55 -0.09 19.67
N GLY A 194 -16.96 0.13 18.49
CA GLY A 194 -15.95 1.14 18.24
C GLY A 194 -14.52 0.69 18.54
N ILE A 195 -14.29 -0.59 18.86
CA ILE A 195 -12.95 -1.12 19.10
C ILE A 195 -12.31 -1.44 17.75
N PHE A 196 -11.09 -0.92 17.55
CA PHE A 196 -10.36 -1.07 16.30
C PHE A 196 -9.51 -2.35 16.27
N TYR A 197 -9.58 -3.05 15.15
CA TYR A 197 -8.75 -4.22 14.86
C TYR A 197 -8.06 -4.08 13.50
N ASN A 198 -6.85 -4.60 13.42
CA ASN A 198 -6.07 -4.58 12.19
C ASN A 198 -6.42 -5.78 11.31
N TYR A 199 -6.92 -5.51 10.11
CA TYR A 199 -7.27 -6.55 9.15
C TYR A 199 -6.47 -6.43 7.86
N VAL A 200 -6.14 -7.59 7.30
CA VAL A 200 -5.72 -7.70 5.91
C VAL A 200 -6.96 -7.77 5.03
N ILE A 201 -7.18 -6.73 4.23
CA ILE A 201 -8.40 -6.50 3.48
C ILE A 201 -8.11 -6.29 1.99
N ARG A 202 -9.16 -6.47 1.18
CA ARG A 202 -9.11 -6.30 -0.27
C ARG A 202 -9.89 -5.04 -0.63
N GLY A 203 -9.27 -4.15 -1.39
CA GLY A 203 -9.88 -2.91 -1.80
C GLY A 203 -9.18 -2.29 -3.00
N VAL A 204 -9.44 -1.01 -3.21
CA VAL A 204 -8.92 -0.24 -4.33
C VAL A 204 -8.07 0.90 -3.80
N LEU A 205 -6.83 0.95 -4.26
CA LEU A 205 -5.90 2.03 -3.98
C LEU A 205 -5.74 2.91 -5.23
N ILE A 206 -5.62 4.22 -5.05
CA ILE A 206 -5.44 5.19 -6.13
C ILE A 206 -3.96 5.55 -6.31
N ASN A 207 -3.61 5.97 -7.51
CA ASN A 207 -2.31 6.56 -7.80
C ASN A 207 -2.27 8.05 -7.40
N THR A 208 -1.72 8.34 -6.22
CA THR A 208 -1.73 9.68 -5.63
C THR A 208 -0.89 10.73 -6.40
N HIS A 209 -0.11 10.32 -7.41
CA HIS A 209 0.63 11.24 -8.27
C HIS A 209 -0.27 12.04 -9.22
N LYS A 210 -1.32 11.41 -9.74
CA LYS A 210 -2.22 12.05 -10.73
C LYS A 210 -3.70 11.99 -10.39
N VAL A 211 -4.11 11.12 -9.46
CA VAL A 211 -5.52 10.88 -9.14
C VAL A 211 -5.92 11.58 -7.85
N GLU A 212 -7.09 12.23 -7.91
CA GLU A 212 -7.85 12.65 -6.74
C GLU A 212 -9.24 12.02 -6.80
N VAL A 213 -9.78 11.62 -5.66
CA VAL A 213 -11.11 11.01 -5.59
C VAL A 213 -12.00 11.76 -4.61
N ALA A 214 -13.28 11.90 -4.97
CA ALA A 214 -14.34 12.24 -4.03
C ALA A 214 -15.34 11.09 -3.96
N GLN A 215 -15.69 10.65 -2.76
CA GLN A 215 -16.77 9.70 -2.53
C GLN A 215 -18.09 10.45 -2.30
N LEU A 216 -19.13 10.03 -3.00
CA LEU A 216 -20.50 10.50 -2.86
C LEU A 216 -21.37 9.34 -2.38
N ASP A 217 -21.88 9.48 -1.16
CA ASP A 217 -22.83 8.53 -0.57
C ASP A 217 -24.27 8.98 -0.83
N ASN A 218 -25.20 8.02 -0.81
CA ASN A 218 -26.63 8.26 -1.07
C ASN A 218 -26.93 8.92 -2.43
N SER A 219 -26.05 8.74 -3.41
CA SER A 219 -26.15 9.35 -4.73
C SER A 219 -26.49 8.34 -5.81
N ASP A 220 -27.33 8.73 -6.76
CA ASP A 220 -27.60 7.92 -7.96
C ASP A 220 -26.58 8.24 -9.05
N PHE A 221 -25.90 7.20 -9.54
CA PHE A 221 -24.93 7.30 -10.62
C PHE A 221 -25.49 8.01 -11.86
N ALA A 222 -26.77 7.78 -12.19
CA ALA A 222 -27.39 8.38 -13.37
C ALA A 222 -27.54 9.90 -13.26
N THR A 223 -27.67 10.44 -12.04
CA THR A 223 -27.99 11.85 -11.82
C THR A 223 -26.77 12.72 -11.52
N ILE A 224 -25.58 12.12 -11.35
CA ILE A 224 -24.34 12.87 -11.07
C ILE A 224 -23.95 13.73 -12.27
N THR A 225 -23.69 15.01 -11.97
CA THR A 225 -23.36 16.09 -12.91
C THR A 225 -22.04 16.79 -12.55
N LEU A 226 -21.57 17.68 -13.42
CA LEU A 226 -20.42 18.56 -13.14
C LEU A 226 -20.66 19.50 -11.94
N SER A 227 -21.91 19.89 -11.66
CA SER A 227 -22.24 20.73 -10.50
C SER A 227 -21.99 19.98 -9.18
N ASP A 228 -22.29 18.68 -9.13
CA ASP A 228 -21.96 17.84 -7.98
C ASP A 228 -20.44 17.77 -7.80
N ALA A 229 -19.71 17.56 -8.89
CA ALA A 229 -18.25 17.53 -8.87
C ALA A 229 -17.61 18.86 -8.42
N ALA A 230 -18.21 20.00 -8.76
CA ALA A 230 -17.71 21.32 -8.36
C ALA A 230 -17.78 21.57 -6.84
N THR A 231 -18.68 20.88 -6.14
CA THR A 231 -18.85 21.00 -4.68
C THR A 231 -18.26 19.81 -3.90
N ALA A 232 -17.86 18.75 -4.61
CA ALA A 232 -17.32 17.54 -4.02
C ALA A 232 -15.94 17.76 -3.38
N LYS A 233 -15.70 17.07 -2.25
CA LYS A 233 -14.42 17.11 -1.55
C LYS A 233 -13.48 16.05 -2.10
N PHE A 234 -12.62 16.45 -3.02
CA PHE A 234 -11.56 15.59 -3.53
C PHE A 234 -10.42 15.41 -2.52
N THR A 235 -9.91 14.19 -2.41
CA THR A 235 -8.74 13.86 -1.58
C THR A 235 -7.71 13.06 -2.40
N LYS A 236 -6.47 13.04 -1.91
CA LYS A 236 -5.39 12.17 -2.38
C LYS A 236 -5.10 11.03 -1.40
N LYS A 237 -6.07 10.62 -0.58
CA LYS A 237 -5.90 9.44 0.26
C LYS A 237 -5.84 8.22 -0.65
N GLN A 238 -4.78 7.43 -0.50
CA GLN A 238 -4.56 6.26 -1.36
C GLN A 238 -5.74 5.27 -1.30
N HIS A 239 -6.38 5.09 -0.14
CA HIS A 239 -7.56 4.24 0.03
C HIS A 239 -8.91 4.99 -0.10
N GLU A 240 -9.00 6.16 -0.75
CA GLU A 240 -10.27 6.89 -0.83
C GLU A 240 -11.39 6.08 -1.50
N ILE A 241 -11.07 5.19 -2.45
CA ILE A 241 -12.04 4.18 -2.95
C ILE A 241 -12.12 2.99 -1.99
N GLY A 242 -10.96 2.51 -1.56
CA GLY A 242 -10.84 1.64 -0.40
C GLY A 242 -11.55 0.30 -0.50
N TYR A 243 -11.96 -0.22 0.65
CA TYR A 243 -12.67 -1.50 0.77
C TYR A 243 -14.16 -1.35 0.99
N ASP A 244 -14.58 -0.17 1.44
CA ASP A 244 -15.84 0.11 2.10
C ASP A 244 -17.01 0.31 1.13
N TRP A 245 -16.75 0.25 -0.19
CA TRP A 245 -17.78 0.01 -1.21
C TRP A 245 -18.52 -1.32 -1.03
N LYS A 246 -18.02 -2.21 -0.17
CA LYS A 246 -18.69 -3.42 0.31
C LYS A 246 -18.62 -3.49 1.83
N GLN A 247 -19.64 -4.07 2.43
CA GLN A 247 -19.74 -4.33 3.85
C GLN A 247 -19.90 -5.83 4.10
N TYR A 248 -19.32 -6.31 5.19
CA TYR A 248 -19.50 -7.69 5.63
C TYR A 248 -20.77 -7.76 6.49
N ASP A 249 -21.72 -8.59 6.08
CA ASP A 249 -22.90 -8.94 6.83
C ASP A 249 -22.61 -10.20 7.67
N GLN A 250 -22.47 -10.00 8.97
CA GLN A 250 -22.19 -11.07 9.92
C GLN A 250 -23.33 -12.08 10.02
N SER A 251 -24.58 -11.68 9.74
CA SER A 251 -25.74 -12.57 9.87
C SER A 251 -25.82 -13.59 8.74
N SER A 252 -25.39 -13.21 7.53
CA SER A 252 -25.40 -14.05 6.34
C SER A 252 -24.02 -14.62 5.99
N ASP A 253 -22.97 -14.25 6.73
CA ASP A 253 -21.56 -14.56 6.46
C ASP A 253 -21.15 -14.21 5.02
N GLN A 254 -21.64 -13.07 4.53
CA GLN A 254 -21.47 -12.63 3.14
C GLN A 254 -21.10 -11.15 3.06
N TYR A 255 -20.44 -10.78 1.97
CA TYR A 255 -20.28 -9.37 1.64
C TYR A 255 -21.48 -8.89 0.82
N ALA A 256 -21.91 -7.66 1.08
CA ALA A 256 -22.88 -6.94 0.26
C ALA A 256 -22.25 -5.65 -0.25
N MET A 257 -22.61 -5.23 -1.46
CA MET A 257 -22.22 -3.89 -1.94
C MET A 257 -22.98 -2.82 -1.18
N VAL A 258 -22.31 -1.71 -0.88
CA VAL A 258 -22.96 -0.52 -0.33
C VAL A 258 -23.76 0.15 -1.46
N PRO A 259 -25.09 0.29 -1.34
CA PRO A 259 -25.90 0.90 -2.38
C PRO A 259 -25.66 2.41 -2.46
N LYS A 260 -25.92 3.00 -3.64
CA LYS A 260 -25.87 4.45 -3.87
C LYS A 260 -24.54 5.12 -3.50
N ARG A 261 -23.43 4.39 -3.64
CA ARG A 261 -22.09 4.94 -3.55
C ARG A 261 -21.52 5.18 -4.94
N VAL A 262 -21.11 6.41 -5.20
CA VAL A 262 -20.48 6.86 -6.44
C VAL A 262 -19.15 7.51 -6.12
N TYR A 263 -18.16 7.28 -6.96
CA TYR A 263 -16.84 7.89 -6.87
C TYR A 263 -16.65 8.84 -8.05
N LEU A 264 -16.22 10.06 -7.76
CA LEU A 264 -15.70 10.98 -8.75
C LEU A 264 -14.18 10.82 -8.81
N ILE A 265 -13.65 10.40 -9.95
CA ILE A 265 -12.23 10.17 -10.18
C ILE A 265 -11.69 11.29 -11.06
N LYS A 266 -10.93 12.21 -10.48
CA LYS A 266 -10.25 13.27 -11.21
C LYS A 266 -8.85 12.81 -11.59
N THR A 267 -8.56 12.75 -12.88
CA THR A 267 -7.26 12.33 -13.44
C THR A 267 -7.05 13.02 -14.78
N ASN A 268 -5.82 13.40 -15.12
CA ASN A 268 -5.46 14.02 -16.41
C ASN A 268 -6.36 15.20 -16.85
N GLY A 269 -6.81 16.02 -15.89
CA GLY A 269 -7.66 17.19 -16.17
C GLY A 269 -9.13 16.87 -16.48
N VAL A 270 -9.55 15.61 -16.43
CA VAL A 270 -10.94 15.18 -16.60
C VAL A 270 -11.48 14.52 -15.33
N ILE A 271 -12.80 14.35 -15.25
CA ILE A 271 -13.48 13.65 -14.15
C ILE A 271 -14.27 12.49 -14.73
N TYR A 272 -14.07 11.29 -14.20
CA TYR A 272 -14.96 10.15 -14.41
C TYR A 272 -15.88 10.01 -13.20
N LYS A 273 -17.13 9.60 -13.41
CA LYS A 273 -17.92 9.00 -12.32
C LYS A 273 -17.85 7.49 -12.43
N MET A 274 -17.76 6.81 -11.29
CA MET A 274 -17.59 5.37 -11.20
C MET A 274 -18.44 4.79 -10.08
N LYS A 275 -19.01 3.59 -10.28
CA LYS A 275 -19.61 2.77 -9.22
C LYS A 275 -19.22 1.31 -9.35
N PHE A 276 -19.29 0.59 -8.25
CA PHE A 276 -19.22 -0.87 -8.25
C PHE A 276 -20.56 -1.47 -8.66
N VAL A 277 -20.52 -2.54 -9.47
CA VAL A 277 -21.71 -3.28 -9.90
C VAL A 277 -21.63 -4.79 -9.60
N GLY A 278 -20.50 -5.25 -9.07
CA GLY A 278 -20.35 -6.62 -8.60
C GLY A 278 -18.93 -6.92 -8.14
N PHE A 279 -18.75 -8.09 -7.53
CA PHE A 279 -17.43 -8.61 -7.14
C PHE A 279 -17.29 -10.12 -7.32
N TYR A 280 -18.25 -10.70 -8.05
CA TYR A 280 -18.29 -12.08 -8.49
C TYR A 280 -18.22 -12.16 -10.01
N ASN A 281 -17.65 -13.25 -10.53
CA ASN A 281 -17.75 -13.59 -11.95
C ASN A 281 -19.13 -14.18 -12.28
N ASP A 282 -19.34 -14.54 -13.54
CA ASP A 282 -20.63 -15.05 -14.03
C ASP A 282 -20.96 -16.46 -13.50
N GLN A 283 -20.00 -17.12 -12.83
CA GLN A 283 -20.15 -18.40 -12.14
C GLN A 283 -20.34 -18.22 -10.61
N GLY A 284 -20.46 -16.99 -10.11
CA GLY A 284 -20.60 -16.71 -8.68
C GLY A 284 -19.30 -16.83 -7.87
N LYS A 285 -18.12 -16.89 -8.51
CA LYS A 285 -16.83 -16.92 -7.82
C LYS A 285 -16.37 -15.53 -7.44
N LYS A 286 -15.87 -15.38 -6.20
CA LYS A 286 -15.35 -14.12 -5.66
C LYS A 286 -14.03 -13.71 -6.32
N GLY A 287 -13.63 -12.44 -6.17
CA GLY A 287 -12.33 -11.94 -6.63
C GLY A 287 -12.35 -11.30 -8.03
N TYR A 288 -13.56 -11.00 -8.52
CA TYR A 288 -13.83 -10.43 -9.84
C TYR A 288 -14.65 -9.14 -9.69
N PRO A 289 -14.02 -8.04 -9.24
CA PRO A 289 -14.67 -6.74 -9.15
C PRO A 289 -15.16 -6.29 -10.53
N LYS A 290 -16.37 -5.74 -10.57
CA LYS A 290 -17.00 -5.18 -11.77
C LYS A 290 -17.33 -3.71 -11.49
N LEU A 291 -16.98 -2.85 -12.43
CA LEU A 291 -17.18 -1.40 -12.35
C LEU A 291 -18.07 -0.93 -13.50
N ALA A 292 -18.85 0.11 -13.25
CA ALA A 292 -19.43 0.95 -14.29
C ALA A 292 -18.84 2.36 -14.15
N TRP A 293 -18.40 2.95 -15.26
CA TRP A 293 -17.84 4.29 -15.26
C TRP A 293 -18.20 5.04 -16.55
N GLU A 294 -18.24 6.36 -16.46
CA GLU A 294 -18.38 7.23 -17.62
C GLU A 294 -17.63 8.55 -17.40
N LEU A 295 -17.15 9.14 -18.49
CA LEU A 295 -16.61 10.50 -18.47
C LEU A 295 -17.73 11.46 -18.08
N LEU A 296 -17.51 12.25 -17.03
CA LEU A 296 -18.44 13.27 -16.59
C LEU A 296 -18.40 14.46 -17.55
N LYS A 297 -19.55 14.78 -18.14
CA LYS A 297 -19.73 15.85 -19.14
C LYS A 297 -20.65 16.93 -18.61
#